data_AF-A0AAD2K6F6-F1
#
_entry.id   AF-A0AAD2K6F6-F1
#
_cell.length_a   1.000
_cell.length_b   1.000
_cell.length_c   1.000
_cell.angle_alpha   90.00
_cell.angle_beta   90.00
_cell.angle_gamma   90.00
#
_symmetry.space_group_name_H-M   'P 1'
#
loop_
_entity.id
_entity.type
_entity.pdbx_description
1 polymer ?
#
loop_
_entity_poly.entity_id
_entity_poly.type
_entity_poly.pdbx_seq_one_letter_code
_entity_poly.pdbx_strand_id
1 'polypeptide(L)'
;MAGDANRVANQISGLYMLYGAPMEIIIGSIFLYQLLGLSAFAGFVVLVLGWPLNSFLTRRSIRIQKGVLKAKDGRMQVLTELIQAVKFIKFFAWEQRWIERAMKAREGEINWMIKARLNGIGFYCLWITAPIFISVISFFTYVMLGNELTIGTAFTAIALFGMIRQPLNILPTFIVQVLQTRVALNRIAVYLEEDEVPEQVSSLKGTARNTYSDDGDNRLGFDHASFKWNEVEAKETDAKKKPSDTDSIVTATGSDNGVSDHRFELRDVSLTFPEGQLTVVTGPTASGKTALLLAVLGEMTTLEGRILMSKNAHKVDAFGNMQTISYAAQSPWLRHQSIKDNILFGYPLDTERYEQVIEACALRTDLNMLEDGDATEIGEKGVSLSGGQKARVALARAVYARTQYVLLDDPLSAVDSHTAQTLFEKCLTGPLLANRTVVLVTHHVELVLPGAHYLVRMLDGRVDTHGTVRDLRAQGLL
;
A
#
# COMPACT_ATOMS: atom_id res chain seq x y z
N MET A 1 -6.94 -0.94 -4.15
CA MET A 1 -7.24 -2.36 -4.40
C MET A 1 -8.65 -2.78 -3.97
N ALA A 2 -9.00 -2.82 -2.67
CA ALA A 2 -10.30 -3.37 -2.22
C ALA A 2 -11.54 -2.73 -2.88
N GLY A 3 -11.56 -1.41 -3.06
CA GLY A 3 -12.66 -0.71 -3.73
C GLY A 3 -12.81 -1.06 -5.21
N ASP A 4 -11.71 -1.30 -5.92
CA ASP A 4 -11.71 -1.59 -7.35
C ASP A 4 -12.07 -3.04 -7.62
N ALA A 5 -11.49 -3.98 -6.87
CA ALA A 5 -11.83 -5.40 -6.95
C ALA A 5 -13.32 -5.63 -6.61
N ASN A 6 -13.82 -5.00 -5.55
CA ASN A 6 -15.23 -5.14 -5.16
C ASN A 6 -16.18 -4.55 -6.22
N ARG A 7 -15.80 -3.46 -6.88
CA ARG A 7 -16.60 -2.89 -7.98
C ARG A 7 -16.70 -3.85 -9.16
N VAL A 8 -15.56 -4.42 -9.59
CA VAL A 8 -15.53 -5.41 -10.68
C VAL A 8 -16.37 -6.63 -10.33
N ALA A 9 -16.24 -7.17 -9.11
CA ALA A 9 -17.01 -8.31 -8.65
C ALA A 9 -18.53 -8.02 -8.66
N ASN A 10 -18.96 -6.90 -8.08
CA ASN A 10 -20.37 -6.52 -8.05
C ASN A 10 -20.94 -6.29 -9.46
N GLN A 11 -20.14 -5.76 -10.39
CA GLN A 11 -20.56 -5.52 -11.76
C GLN A 11 -20.84 -6.82 -12.52
N ILE A 12 -20.01 -7.85 -12.30
CA ILE A 12 -20.22 -9.18 -12.90
C ILE A 12 -21.51 -9.79 -12.35
N SER A 13 -21.75 -9.71 -11.03
CA SER A 13 -22.99 -10.19 -10.42
C SER A 13 -24.24 -9.47 -10.95
N GLY A 14 -24.13 -8.20 -11.33
CA GLY A 14 -25.24 -7.40 -11.85
C GLY A 14 -25.48 -7.53 -13.36
N LEU A 15 -24.63 -8.25 -14.11
CA LEU A 15 -24.68 -8.30 -15.58
C LEU A 15 -26.04 -8.77 -16.14
N TYR A 16 -26.75 -9.61 -15.38
CA TYR A 16 -28.07 -10.09 -15.78
C TYR A 16 -29.10 -8.98 -15.94
N MET A 17 -28.93 -7.85 -15.24
CA MET A 17 -29.82 -6.70 -15.35
C MET A 17 -29.76 -6.06 -16.74
N LEU A 18 -28.63 -6.19 -17.45
CA LEU A 18 -28.44 -5.59 -18.77
C LEU A 18 -29.40 -6.19 -19.81
N TYR A 19 -29.66 -7.50 -19.75
CA TYR A 19 -30.61 -8.17 -20.65
C TYR A 19 -31.99 -8.38 -19.98
N GLY A 20 -32.04 -8.54 -18.67
CA GLY A 20 -33.28 -8.75 -17.92
C GLY A 20 -34.18 -7.52 -17.90
N ALA A 21 -33.61 -6.34 -17.62
CA ALA A 21 -34.41 -5.11 -17.51
C ALA A 21 -35.08 -4.71 -18.86
N PRO A 22 -34.41 -4.75 -20.03
CA PRO A 22 -35.09 -4.50 -21.30
C PRO A 22 -36.18 -5.52 -21.62
N MET A 23 -35.96 -6.81 -21.36
CA MET A 23 -36.98 -7.84 -21.56
C MET A 23 -38.22 -7.60 -20.69
N GLU A 24 -38.03 -7.24 -19.42
CA GLU A 24 -39.12 -6.93 -18.49
C GLU A 24 -39.91 -5.69 -18.94
N ILE A 25 -39.23 -4.65 -19.44
CA ILE A 25 -39.88 -3.45 -20.01
C ILE A 25 -40.69 -3.81 -21.24
N ILE A 26 -40.15 -4.62 -22.16
CA ILE A 26 -40.84 -5.01 -23.40
C ILE A 26 -42.09 -5.82 -23.07
N ILE A 27 -41.97 -6.88 -22.28
CA ILE A 27 -43.09 -7.76 -21.91
C ILE A 27 -44.14 -6.96 -21.13
N GLY A 28 -43.72 -6.17 -20.14
CA GLY A 28 -44.63 -5.32 -19.38
C GLY A 28 -45.35 -4.31 -20.25
N SER A 29 -44.65 -3.67 -21.21
CA SER A 29 -45.26 -2.69 -22.13
C SER A 29 -46.27 -3.34 -23.08
N ILE A 30 -46.02 -4.57 -23.54
CA ILE A 30 -46.95 -5.33 -24.39
C ILE A 30 -48.24 -5.63 -23.62
N PHE A 31 -48.13 -6.16 -22.40
CA PHE A 31 -49.32 -6.46 -21.57
C PHE A 31 -50.08 -5.20 -21.17
N LEU A 32 -49.37 -4.12 -20.87
CA LEU A 32 -49.98 -2.85 -20.53
C LEU A 32 -50.73 -2.24 -21.74
N TYR A 33 -50.18 -2.37 -22.95
CA TYR A 33 -50.85 -1.96 -24.19
C TYR A 33 -52.08 -2.82 -24.49
N GLN A 34 -52.02 -4.13 -24.28
CA GLN A 34 -53.18 -5.02 -24.43
C GLN A 34 -54.32 -4.67 -23.47
N LEU A 35 -54.00 -4.14 -22.28
CA LEU A 35 -54.99 -3.83 -21.25
C LEU A 35 -55.64 -2.44 -21.39
N LEU A 36 -54.83 -1.41 -21.70
CA LEU A 36 -55.27 0.00 -21.68
C LEU A 36 -55.13 0.72 -23.04
N GLY A 37 -54.62 0.03 -24.06
CA GLY A 37 -54.33 0.60 -25.36
C GLY A 37 -53.28 1.72 -25.30
N LEU A 38 -53.44 2.75 -26.14
CA LEU A 38 -52.54 3.92 -26.15
C LEU A 38 -52.60 4.74 -24.86
N SER A 39 -53.70 4.66 -24.10
CA SER A 39 -53.93 5.39 -22.84
C SER A 39 -52.90 5.04 -21.75
N ALA A 40 -52.39 3.80 -21.76
CA ALA A 40 -51.31 3.38 -20.87
C ALA A 40 -50.06 4.26 -21.00
N PHE A 41 -49.79 4.76 -22.20
CA PHE A 41 -48.58 5.51 -22.48
C PHE A 41 -48.68 7.00 -22.10
N ALA A 42 -49.88 7.53 -21.91
CA ALA A 42 -50.09 8.92 -21.50
C ALA A 42 -49.43 9.22 -20.14
N GLY A 43 -49.43 8.25 -19.23
CA GLY A 43 -48.77 8.37 -17.93
C GLY A 43 -47.25 8.54 -18.01
N PHE A 44 -46.57 8.10 -19.10
CA PHE A 44 -45.11 8.31 -19.24
C PHE A 44 -44.72 9.79 -19.38
N VAL A 45 -45.67 10.67 -19.73
CA VAL A 45 -45.43 12.13 -19.71
C VAL A 45 -45.02 12.60 -18.32
N VAL A 46 -45.54 11.97 -17.25
CA VAL A 46 -45.13 12.26 -15.86
C VAL A 46 -43.66 11.94 -15.62
N LEU A 47 -43.14 10.88 -16.24
CA LEU A 47 -41.73 10.50 -16.12
C LEU A 47 -40.82 11.50 -16.84
N VAL A 48 -41.25 11.99 -18.01
CA VAL A 48 -40.54 13.04 -18.75
C VAL A 48 -40.54 14.36 -17.97
N LEU A 49 -41.69 14.78 -17.42
CA LEU A 49 -41.81 16.00 -16.62
C LEU A 49 -41.10 15.89 -15.26
N GLY A 50 -41.02 14.68 -14.69
CA GLY A 50 -40.28 14.41 -13.46
C GLY A 50 -38.76 14.36 -13.64
N TRP A 51 -38.27 14.21 -14.87
CA TRP A 51 -36.84 14.04 -15.16
C TRP A 51 -35.98 15.25 -14.74
N PRO A 52 -36.32 16.52 -15.04
CA PRO A 52 -35.53 17.67 -14.60
C PRO A 52 -35.44 17.77 -13.07
N LEU A 53 -36.55 17.47 -12.38
CA LEU A 53 -36.61 17.47 -10.92
C LEU A 53 -35.71 16.37 -10.33
N ASN A 54 -35.78 15.16 -10.89
CA ASN A 54 -34.92 14.05 -10.51
C ASN A 54 -33.43 14.37 -10.74
N SER A 55 -33.09 14.97 -11.88
CA SER A 55 -31.71 15.37 -12.20
C SER A 55 -31.17 16.43 -11.23
N PHE A 56 -31.99 17.42 -10.88
CA PHE A 56 -31.64 18.44 -9.89
C PHE A 56 -31.37 17.82 -8.51
N LEU A 57 -32.24 16.92 -8.04
CA LEU A 57 -32.07 16.20 -6.77
C LEU A 57 -30.79 15.34 -6.76
N THR A 58 -30.46 14.69 -7.87
CA THR A 58 -29.21 13.90 -8.03
C THR A 58 -27.98 14.79 -7.98
N ARG A 59 -27.94 15.89 -8.75
CA ARG A 59 -26.79 16.82 -8.73
C ARG A 59 -26.58 17.42 -7.33
N ARG A 60 -27.67 17.79 -6.66
CA ARG A 60 -27.64 18.28 -5.27
C ARG A 60 -27.15 17.18 -4.31
N SER A 61 -27.59 15.94 -4.48
CA SER A 61 -27.14 14.79 -3.68
C SER A 61 -25.64 14.58 -3.77
N ILE A 62 -25.07 14.59 -4.97
CA ILE A 62 -23.62 14.44 -5.19
C ILE A 62 -22.84 15.52 -4.43
N ARG A 63 -23.26 16.79 -4.55
CA ARG A 63 -22.61 17.90 -3.84
C ARG A 63 -22.68 17.74 -2.32
N ILE A 64 -23.84 17.35 -1.79
CA ILE A 64 -24.03 17.12 -0.36
C ILE A 64 -23.18 15.94 0.11
N GLN A 65 -23.11 14.86 -0.65
CA GLN A 65 -22.32 13.68 -0.31
C GLN A 65 -20.81 14.01 -0.26
N LYS A 66 -20.30 14.82 -1.20
CA LYS A 66 -18.93 15.35 -1.12
C LYS A 66 -18.72 16.18 0.16
N GLY A 67 -19.69 17.01 0.55
CA GLY A 67 -19.65 17.76 1.80
C GLY A 67 -19.65 16.90 3.07
N VAL A 68 -20.47 15.84 3.09
CA VAL A 68 -20.52 14.86 4.20
C VAL A 68 -19.17 14.15 4.35
N LEU A 69 -18.57 13.68 3.24
CA LEU A 69 -17.26 13.02 3.27
C LEU A 69 -16.19 13.95 3.84
N LYS A 70 -16.10 15.19 3.33
CA LYS A 70 -15.14 16.19 3.82
C LYS A 70 -15.31 16.49 5.32
N ALA A 71 -16.54 16.60 5.80
CA ALA A 71 -16.81 16.85 7.23
C ALA A 71 -16.47 15.62 8.10
N LYS A 72 -16.77 14.40 7.60
CA LYS A 72 -16.41 13.14 8.25
C LYS A 72 -14.90 12.99 8.38
N ASP A 73 -14.14 13.31 7.34
CA ASP A 73 -12.68 13.26 7.34
C ASP A 73 -12.11 14.25 8.37
N GLY A 74 -12.63 15.48 8.40
CA GLY A 74 -12.24 16.48 9.41
C GLY A 74 -12.49 16.02 10.85
N ARG A 75 -13.63 15.37 11.13
CA ARG A 75 -13.89 14.76 12.45
C ARG A 75 -12.92 13.62 12.75
N MET A 76 -12.69 12.74 11.77
CA MET A 76 -11.80 11.60 11.96
C MET A 76 -10.39 12.05 12.29
N GLN A 77 -9.88 13.06 11.59
CA GLN A 77 -8.57 13.64 11.87
C GLN A 77 -8.46 14.14 13.32
N VAL A 78 -9.43 14.91 13.82
CA VAL A 78 -9.43 15.40 15.21
C VAL A 78 -9.44 14.25 16.22
N LEU A 79 -10.18 13.18 15.94
CA LEU A 79 -10.21 12.01 16.82
C LEU A 79 -8.90 11.21 16.78
N THR A 80 -8.29 11.06 15.61
CA THR A 80 -6.98 10.41 15.47
C THR A 80 -5.90 11.19 16.23
N GLU A 81 -5.87 12.53 16.09
CA GLU A 81 -4.98 13.40 16.87
C GLU A 81 -5.20 13.23 18.38
N LEU A 82 -6.45 13.18 18.83
CA LEU A 82 -6.81 12.98 20.24
C LEU A 82 -6.30 11.64 20.78
N ILE A 83 -6.52 10.54 20.04
CA ILE A 83 -6.10 9.19 20.46
C ILE A 83 -4.58 9.11 20.53
N GLN A 84 -3.87 9.64 19.53
CA GLN A 84 -2.41 9.64 19.51
C GLN A 84 -1.81 10.46 20.65
N ALA A 85 -2.44 11.59 21.02
CA ALA A 85 -1.96 12.47 22.08
C ALA A 85 -2.59 12.21 23.47
N VAL A 86 -3.33 11.10 23.66
CA VAL A 86 -4.17 10.89 24.86
C VAL A 86 -3.39 10.98 26.18
N LYS A 87 -2.15 10.48 26.22
CA LYS A 87 -1.29 10.53 27.40
C LYS A 87 -0.95 11.98 27.79
N PHE A 88 -0.57 12.80 26.81
CA PHE A 88 -0.27 14.22 27.02
C PHE A 88 -1.51 15.01 27.41
N ILE A 89 -2.64 14.78 26.73
CA ILE A 89 -3.91 15.48 27.02
C ILE A 89 -4.33 15.25 28.47
N LYS A 90 -4.23 14.00 28.96
CA LYS A 90 -4.53 13.65 30.37
C LYS A 90 -3.53 14.26 31.34
N PHE A 91 -2.24 14.26 31.00
CA PHE A 91 -1.21 14.86 31.84
C PHE A 91 -1.44 16.36 32.07
N PHE A 92 -1.91 17.09 31.06
CA PHE A 92 -2.19 18.53 31.13
C PHE A 92 -3.63 18.88 31.50
N ALA A 93 -4.49 17.90 31.78
CA ALA A 93 -5.92 18.09 32.05
C ALA A 93 -6.66 18.91 30.96
N TRP A 94 -6.34 18.64 29.68
CA TRP A 94 -6.91 19.36 28.52
C TRP A 94 -8.12 18.65 27.89
N GLU A 95 -8.68 17.63 28.54
CA GLU A 95 -9.74 16.78 27.99
C GLU A 95 -10.92 17.61 27.50
N GLN A 96 -11.37 18.58 28.30
CA GLN A 96 -12.56 19.38 28.00
C GLN A 96 -12.39 20.18 26.70
N ARG A 97 -11.22 20.80 26.47
CA ARG A 97 -10.95 21.56 25.24
C ARG A 97 -10.92 20.66 24.00
N TRP A 98 -10.41 19.44 24.15
CA TRP A 98 -10.39 18.46 23.07
C TRP A 98 -11.78 17.88 22.77
N ILE A 99 -12.59 17.65 23.80
CA ILE A 99 -14.00 17.25 23.66
C ILE A 99 -14.76 18.34 22.91
N GLU A 100 -14.61 19.61 23.28
CA GLU A 100 -15.25 20.73 22.59
C GLU A 100 -14.81 20.83 21.11
N ARG A 101 -13.52 20.65 20.81
CA ARG A 101 -13.00 20.61 19.44
C ARG A 101 -13.64 19.47 18.62
N ALA A 102 -13.75 18.28 19.20
CA ALA A 102 -14.37 17.12 18.56
C ALA A 102 -15.88 17.33 18.35
N MET A 103 -16.58 17.91 19.33
CA MET A 103 -18.01 18.22 19.25
C MET A 103 -18.31 19.27 18.18
N LYS A 104 -17.47 20.30 18.05
CA LYS A 104 -17.60 21.31 16.97
C LYS A 104 -17.43 20.69 15.59
N ALA A 105 -16.48 19.78 15.42
CA ALA A 105 -16.33 19.02 14.17
C ALA A 105 -17.55 18.12 13.89
N ARG A 106 -18.10 17.49 14.93
CA ARG A 106 -19.32 16.66 14.85
C ARG A 106 -20.55 17.48 14.48
N GLU A 107 -20.71 18.70 14.99
CA GLU A 107 -21.81 19.59 14.64
C GLU A 107 -21.79 19.94 13.13
N GLY A 108 -20.60 20.23 12.60
CA GLY A 108 -20.39 20.43 11.17
C GLY A 108 -20.80 19.21 10.33
N GLU A 109 -20.42 18.00 10.76
CA GLU A 109 -20.81 16.74 10.12
C GLU A 109 -22.33 16.53 10.17
N ILE A 110 -22.96 16.73 11.32
CA ILE A 110 -24.41 16.58 11.50
C ILE A 110 -25.18 17.53 10.58
N ASN A 111 -24.75 18.78 10.44
CA ASN A 111 -25.40 19.75 9.54
C ASN A 111 -25.38 19.27 8.08
N TRP A 112 -24.30 18.63 7.63
CA TRP A 112 -24.25 18.01 6.31
C TRP A 112 -25.11 16.74 6.22
N MET A 113 -25.13 15.91 7.27
CA MET A 113 -26.00 14.73 7.33
C MET A 113 -27.49 15.10 7.29
N ILE A 114 -27.90 16.17 7.96
CA ILE A 114 -29.28 16.68 7.91
C ILE A 114 -29.62 17.11 6.48
N LYS A 115 -28.74 17.88 5.81
CA LYS A 115 -28.93 18.25 4.40
C LYS A 115 -29.05 17.01 3.51
N ALA A 116 -28.26 15.97 3.77
CA ALA A 116 -28.34 14.70 3.04
C ALA A 116 -29.68 14.00 3.28
N ARG A 117 -30.15 13.97 4.53
CA ARG A 117 -31.43 13.36 4.89
C ARG A 117 -32.61 14.09 4.27
N LEU A 118 -32.62 15.42 4.30
CA LEU A 118 -33.64 16.24 3.63
C LEU A 118 -33.67 15.99 2.12
N ASN A 119 -32.50 15.87 1.49
CA ASN A 119 -32.43 15.52 0.07
C ASN A 119 -32.96 14.10 -0.20
N GLY A 120 -32.68 13.15 0.70
CA GLY A 120 -33.23 11.79 0.65
C GLY A 120 -34.76 11.74 0.78
N ILE A 121 -35.34 12.58 1.64
CA ILE A 121 -36.81 12.73 1.73
C ILE A 121 -37.38 13.21 0.39
N GLY A 122 -36.73 14.19 -0.26
CA GLY A 122 -37.14 14.65 -1.59
C GLY A 122 -37.15 13.54 -2.65
N PHE A 123 -36.13 12.68 -2.66
CA PHE A 123 -36.11 11.48 -3.50
C PHE A 123 -37.25 10.51 -3.18
N TYR A 124 -37.49 10.25 -1.89
CA TYR A 124 -38.55 9.35 -1.44
C TYR A 124 -39.94 9.87 -1.84
N CYS A 125 -40.18 11.18 -1.72
CA CYS A 125 -41.41 11.81 -2.17
C CYS A 125 -41.61 11.63 -3.67
N LEU A 126 -40.59 11.92 -4.49
CA LEU A 126 -40.65 11.72 -5.95
C LEU A 126 -40.91 10.24 -6.28
N TRP A 127 -40.30 9.33 -5.51
CA TRP A 127 -40.48 7.90 -5.69
C TRP A 127 -41.90 7.40 -5.35
N ILE A 128 -42.57 7.98 -4.37
CA ILE A 128 -43.95 7.58 -4.04
C ILE A 128 -44.98 8.23 -4.95
N THR A 129 -44.79 9.50 -5.31
CA THR A 129 -45.80 10.27 -6.04
C THR A 129 -45.82 9.93 -7.52
N ALA A 130 -44.68 9.62 -8.14
CA ALA A 130 -44.62 9.36 -9.58
C ALA A 130 -45.58 8.24 -10.05
N PRO A 131 -45.65 7.04 -9.43
CA PRO A 131 -46.61 5.99 -9.83
C PRO A 131 -48.07 6.39 -9.67
N ILE A 132 -48.38 7.16 -8.63
CA ILE A 132 -49.73 7.63 -8.36
C ILE A 132 -50.17 8.52 -9.53
N PHE A 133 -49.34 9.49 -9.91
CA PHE A 133 -49.64 10.38 -11.04
C PHE A 133 -49.67 9.65 -12.38
N ILE A 134 -48.76 8.70 -12.62
CA ILE A 134 -48.78 7.85 -13.83
C ILE A 134 -50.11 7.11 -13.93
N SER A 135 -50.53 6.45 -12.86
CA SER A 135 -51.78 5.66 -12.84
C SER A 135 -53.01 6.56 -13.02
N VAL A 136 -53.06 7.70 -12.32
CA VAL A 136 -54.18 8.66 -12.44
C VAL A 136 -54.30 9.20 -13.86
N ILE A 137 -53.21 9.61 -14.50
CA ILE A 137 -53.23 10.15 -15.86
C ILE A 137 -53.57 9.07 -16.89
N SER A 138 -53.04 7.85 -16.74
CA SER A 138 -53.36 6.74 -17.65
C SER A 138 -54.82 6.28 -17.52
N PHE A 139 -55.39 6.23 -16.30
CA PHE A 139 -56.81 5.91 -16.13
C PHE A 139 -57.73 7.04 -16.58
N PHE A 140 -57.35 8.30 -16.33
CA PHE A 140 -58.12 9.45 -16.78
C PHE A 140 -58.22 9.50 -18.31
N THR A 141 -57.10 9.29 -19.01
CA THR A 141 -57.10 9.22 -20.48
C THR A 141 -57.86 8.02 -21.02
N TYR A 142 -57.81 6.87 -20.34
CA TYR A 142 -58.57 5.67 -20.71
C TYR A 142 -60.09 5.89 -20.63
N VAL A 143 -60.58 6.55 -19.58
CA VAL A 143 -61.99 6.92 -19.40
C VAL A 143 -62.41 8.00 -20.40
N MET A 144 -61.56 9.00 -20.66
CA MET A 144 -61.82 10.05 -21.66
C MET A 144 -61.96 9.52 -23.08
N LEU A 145 -61.30 8.40 -23.40
CA LEU A 145 -61.43 7.70 -24.68
C LEU A 145 -62.74 6.88 -24.79
N GLY A 146 -63.59 6.90 -23.77
CA GLY A 146 -64.90 6.24 -23.76
C GLY A 146 -64.90 4.79 -23.29
N ASN A 147 -63.78 4.30 -22.72
CA ASN A 147 -63.70 2.94 -22.20
C ASN A 147 -64.17 2.84 -20.74
N GLU A 148 -64.80 1.73 -20.38
CA GLU A 148 -65.18 1.46 -18.99
C GLU A 148 -63.99 0.92 -18.18
N LEU A 149 -63.65 1.61 -17.09
CA LEU A 149 -62.61 1.17 -16.16
C LEU A 149 -63.18 0.15 -15.16
N THR A 150 -62.91 -1.14 -15.39
CA THR A 150 -63.30 -2.19 -14.45
C THR A 150 -62.27 -2.33 -13.32
N ILE A 151 -62.71 -2.81 -12.17
CA ILE A 151 -61.85 -3.06 -11.00
C ILE A 151 -60.67 -3.99 -11.38
N GLY A 152 -60.94 -5.03 -12.18
CA GLY A 152 -59.91 -5.96 -12.65
C GLY A 152 -58.85 -5.26 -13.52
N THR A 153 -59.27 -4.46 -14.49
CA THR A 153 -58.34 -3.71 -15.36
C THR A 153 -57.48 -2.70 -14.58
N ALA A 154 -58.06 -2.04 -13.56
CA ALA A 154 -57.34 -1.07 -12.74
C ALA A 154 -56.23 -1.72 -11.90
N PHE A 155 -56.53 -2.82 -11.18
CA PHE A 155 -55.52 -3.50 -10.36
C PHE A 155 -54.42 -4.17 -11.18
N THR A 156 -54.77 -4.80 -12.31
CA THR A 156 -53.77 -5.40 -13.20
C THR A 156 -52.86 -4.34 -13.81
N ALA A 157 -53.40 -3.17 -14.19
CA ALA A 157 -52.59 -2.05 -14.68
C ALA A 157 -51.62 -1.50 -13.63
N ILE A 158 -52.07 -1.30 -12.38
CA ILE A 158 -51.21 -0.84 -11.28
C ILE A 158 -50.04 -1.80 -11.05
N ALA A 159 -50.31 -3.12 -11.08
CA ALA A 159 -49.27 -4.14 -10.96
C ALA A 159 -48.25 -4.07 -12.11
N LEU A 160 -48.71 -3.94 -13.35
CA LEU A 160 -47.86 -3.81 -14.54
C LEU A 160 -47.04 -2.51 -14.53
N PHE A 161 -47.61 -1.39 -14.11
CA PHE A 161 -46.87 -0.14 -13.90
C PHE A 161 -45.75 -0.30 -12.87
N GLY A 162 -46.01 -1.04 -11.77
CA GLY A 162 -45.01 -1.37 -10.77
C GLY A 162 -43.85 -2.20 -11.32
N MET A 163 -44.16 -3.19 -12.16
CA MET A 163 -43.19 -4.10 -12.78
C MET A 163 -42.26 -3.37 -13.76
N ILE A 164 -42.79 -2.53 -14.66
CA ILE A 164 -41.99 -1.79 -15.66
C ILE A 164 -41.07 -0.74 -14.99
N ARG A 165 -41.49 -0.21 -13.84
CA ARG A 165 -40.82 0.91 -13.18
C ARG A 165 -39.43 0.55 -12.62
N GLN A 166 -39.27 -0.61 -12.01
CA GLN A 166 -37.99 -1.00 -11.40
C GLN A 166 -36.87 -1.09 -12.47
N PRO A 167 -37.05 -1.83 -13.59
CA PRO A 167 -36.15 -1.84 -14.73
C PRO A 167 -35.75 -0.45 -15.26
N LEU A 168 -36.72 0.47 -15.39
CA LEU A 168 -36.46 1.83 -15.90
C LEU A 168 -35.52 2.65 -15.03
N ASN A 169 -35.47 2.38 -13.72
CA ASN A 169 -34.57 3.06 -12.80
C ASN A 169 -33.21 2.35 -12.67
N ILE A 170 -33.21 1.02 -12.77
CA ILE A 170 -32.00 0.21 -12.70
C ILE A 170 -31.12 0.44 -13.93
N LEU A 171 -31.67 0.51 -15.15
CA LEU A 171 -30.88 0.65 -16.37
C LEU A 171 -29.92 1.86 -16.37
N PRO A 172 -30.34 3.10 -16.08
CA PRO A 172 -29.43 4.25 -16.04
C PRO A 172 -28.35 4.11 -14.97
N THR A 173 -28.71 3.59 -13.79
CA THR A 173 -27.76 3.41 -12.69
C THR A 173 -26.73 2.33 -13.02
N PHE A 174 -27.16 1.25 -13.67
CA PHE A 174 -26.31 0.17 -14.14
C PHE A 174 -25.31 0.64 -15.20
N ILE A 175 -25.73 1.47 -16.16
CA ILE A 175 -24.83 2.06 -17.17
C ILE A 175 -23.71 2.88 -16.50
N VAL A 176 -24.06 3.69 -15.50
CA VAL A 176 -23.06 4.46 -14.74
C VAL A 176 -22.08 3.53 -14.01
N GLN A 177 -22.57 2.44 -13.43
CA GLN A 177 -21.72 1.43 -12.77
C GLN A 177 -20.77 0.72 -13.75
N VAL A 178 -21.23 0.40 -14.96
CA VAL A 178 -20.37 -0.14 -16.03
C VAL A 178 -19.25 0.84 -16.37
N LEU A 179 -19.56 2.12 -16.56
CA LEU A 179 -18.56 3.15 -16.86
C LEU A 179 -17.53 3.29 -15.72
N GLN A 180 -17.98 3.29 -14.47
CA GLN A 180 -17.10 3.34 -13.31
C GLN A 180 -16.23 2.09 -13.19
N THR A 181 -16.77 0.92 -13.50
CA THR A 181 -16.03 -0.34 -13.50
C THR A 181 -14.95 -0.34 -14.57
N ARG A 182 -15.21 0.24 -15.75
CA ARG A 182 -14.19 0.43 -16.79
C ARG A 182 -13.00 1.25 -16.29
N VAL A 183 -13.24 2.32 -15.52
CA VAL A 183 -12.16 3.13 -14.93
C VAL A 183 -11.36 2.30 -13.91
N ALA A 184 -12.03 1.50 -13.09
CA ALA A 184 -11.37 0.61 -12.13
C ALA A 184 -10.52 -0.47 -12.84
N LEU A 185 -11.05 -1.09 -13.91
CA LEU A 185 -10.29 -2.02 -14.74
C LEU A 185 -9.07 -1.37 -15.37
N ASN A 186 -9.20 -0.13 -15.86
CA ASN A 186 -8.06 0.60 -16.42
C ASN A 186 -6.96 0.84 -15.38
N ARG A 187 -7.33 1.20 -14.14
CA ARG A 187 -6.34 1.32 -13.05
C ARG A 187 -5.64 0.01 -12.74
N ILE A 188 -6.38 -1.10 -12.71
CA ILE A 188 -5.81 -2.43 -12.47
C ILE A 188 -4.87 -2.81 -13.62
N ALA A 189 -5.25 -2.56 -14.87
CA ALA A 189 -4.42 -2.83 -16.03
C ALA A 189 -3.11 -2.03 -15.99
N VAL A 190 -3.19 -0.72 -15.73
CA VAL A 190 -2.00 0.14 -15.60
C VAL A 190 -1.06 -0.37 -14.51
N TYR A 191 -1.59 -0.77 -13.35
CA TYR A 191 -0.78 -1.33 -12.26
C TYR A 191 -0.13 -2.67 -12.63
N LEU A 192 -0.84 -3.54 -13.35
CA LEU A 192 -0.29 -4.83 -13.82
C LEU A 192 0.71 -4.69 -14.96
N GLU A 193 0.73 -3.54 -15.65
CA GLU A 193 1.67 -3.19 -16.71
C GLU A 193 2.88 -2.39 -16.19
N GLU A 194 3.00 -2.16 -14.88
CA GLU A 194 4.18 -1.51 -14.29
C GLU A 194 5.44 -2.36 -14.51
N ASP A 195 6.57 -1.68 -14.66
CA ASP A 195 7.86 -2.35 -14.86
C ASP A 195 8.22 -3.19 -13.63
N GLU A 196 8.41 -4.48 -13.86
CA GLU A 196 8.79 -5.41 -12.82
C GLU A 196 10.32 -5.48 -12.67
N VAL A 197 10.78 -5.90 -11.49
CA VAL A 197 12.22 -6.07 -11.20
C VAL A 197 12.93 -6.98 -12.23
N PRO A 198 14.22 -6.74 -12.53
CA PRO A 198 15.01 -7.54 -13.48
C PRO A 198 15.11 -9.03 -13.09
N GLU A 199 15.38 -9.89 -14.08
CA GLU A 199 15.52 -11.35 -13.86
C GLU A 199 16.64 -11.71 -12.89
N GLN A 200 17.70 -10.90 -12.86
CA GLN A 200 18.82 -11.06 -11.94
C GLN A 200 18.40 -10.96 -10.47
N VAL A 201 17.30 -10.25 -10.19
CA VAL A 201 16.80 -9.98 -8.83
C VAL A 201 15.74 -11.00 -8.44
N SER A 202 14.84 -11.32 -9.38
CA SER A 202 13.71 -12.23 -9.19
C SER A 202 14.03 -13.65 -9.64
N SER A 203 14.16 -14.55 -8.67
CA SER A 203 14.30 -15.99 -8.91
C SER A 203 13.10 -16.64 -9.61
N LEU A 204 11.95 -15.93 -9.70
CA LEU A 204 10.75 -16.40 -10.39
C LEU A 204 10.77 -16.17 -11.90
N LYS A 205 11.51 -15.15 -12.37
CA LYS A 205 11.67 -14.86 -13.81
C LYS A 205 12.78 -15.67 -14.46
N GLY A 206 13.81 -16.01 -13.68
CA GLY A 206 14.86 -16.89 -14.14
C GLY A 206 14.27 -18.22 -14.59
N THR A 207 14.25 -18.47 -15.89
CA THR A 207 14.15 -19.84 -16.39
C THR A 207 15.22 -20.65 -15.65
N ALA A 208 14.84 -21.81 -15.13
CA ALA A 208 15.67 -22.67 -14.28
C ALA A 208 17.01 -23.15 -14.91
N ARG A 209 17.49 -22.53 -16.00
CA ARG A 209 18.67 -22.93 -16.75
C ARG A 209 19.60 -21.85 -17.31
N ASN A 210 19.28 -20.55 -17.40
CA ASN A 210 20.18 -19.61 -18.09
C ASN A 210 20.29 -18.25 -17.39
N THR A 211 21.24 -18.09 -16.47
CA THR A 211 21.96 -16.82 -16.12
C THR A 211 22.93 -16.97 -14.95
N TYR A 212 22.94 -18.10 -14.24
CA TYR A 212 24.10 -18.46 -13.43
C TYR A 212 25.18 -18.92 -14.42
N SER A 213 26.03 -18.00 -14.86
CA SER A 213 27.31 -18.40 -15.44
C SER A 213 27.94 -19.38 -14.45
N ASP A 214 28.18 -20.60 -14.92
CA ASP A 214 28.94 -21.66 -14.23
C ASP A 214 30.43 -21.27 -14.08
N ASP A 215 30.77 -20.00 -14.33
CA ASP A 215 31.98 -19.39 -13.82
C ASP A 215 31.83 -19.39 -12.29
N GLY A 216 32.73 -20.09 -11.61
CA GLY A 216 32.75 -20.29 -10.15
C GLY A 216 32.95 -19.02 -9.32
N ASP A 217 32.41 -17.88 -9.75
CA ASP A 217 32.43 -16.60 -9.07
C ASP A 217 31.24 -16.51 -8.10
N ASN A 218 31.35 -17.22 -6.97
CA ASN A 218 30.47 -17.10 -5.80
C ASN A 218 30.62 -15.74 -5.06
N ARG A 219 31.06 -14.71 -5.77
CA ARG A 219 31.42 -13.42 -5.21
C ARG A 219 30.21 -12.52 -5.04
N LEU A 220 30.24 -11.70 -3.99
CA LEU A 220 29.28 -10.62 -3.77
C LEU A 220 29.94 -9.29 -4.11
N GLY A 221 29.34 -8.48 -4.97
CA GLY A 221 29.94 -7.21 -5.36
C GLY A 221 29.35 -6.58 -6.63
N PHE A 222 30.18 -5.75 -7.25
CA PHE A 222 29.88 -4.97 -8.44
C PHE A 222 31.08 -4.97 -9.37
N ASP A 223 30.82 -4.99 -10.68
CA ASP A 223 31.84 -4.83 -11.71
C ASP A 223 31.45 -3.65 -12.61
N HIS A 224 32.15 -2.52 -12.40
CA HIS A 224 31.99 -1.23 -13.08
C HIS A 224 30.51 -0.81 -13.23
N ALA A 225 29.74 -0.95 -12.16
CA ALA A 225 28.30 -0.81 -12.20
C ALA A 225 27.82 0.59 -11.79
N SER A 226 26.83 1.11 -12.50
CA SER A 226 26.17 2.38 -12.20
C SER A 226 24.67 2.19 -12.00
N PHE A 227 24.10 2.85 -10.99
CA PHE A 227 22.71 2.64 -10.57
C PHE A 227 21.97 3.95 -10.38
N LYS A 228 20.67 3.92 -10.70
CA LYS A 228 19.70 4.98 -10.38
C LYS A 228 18.55 4.44 -9.54
N TRP A 229 17.90 5.33 -8.80
CA TRP A 229 16.63 4.99 -8.13
C TRP A 229 15.56 4.65 -9.16
N ASN A 230 14.68 3.69 -8.83
CA ASN A 230 13.57 3.33 -9.71
C ASN A 230 12.63 4.51 -9.81
N GLU A 231 12.35 4.93 -11.03
CA GLU A 231 11.40 6.00 -11.31
C GLU A 231 10.21 5.42 -12.06
N VAL A 232 9.02 5.89 -11.68
CA VAL A 232 7.84 5.69 -12.51
C VAL A 232 8.00 6.65 -13.68
N GLU A 233 8.54 6.18 -14.81
CA GLU A 233 8.53 6.97 -16.03
C GLU A 233 7.06 7.25 -16.38
N ALA A 234 6.64 8.50 -16.22
CA ALA A 234 5.33 8.93 -16.70
C ALA A 234 5.38 8.83 -18.23
N LYS A 235 4.89 7.73 -18.80
CA LYS A 235 4.75 7.55 -20.24
C LYS A 235 4.14 8.83 -20.83
N GLU A 236 4.91 9.56 -21.63
CA GLU A 236 4.58 10.88 -22.20
C GLU A 236 3.35 10.88 -23.14
N THR A 237 2.64 9.75 -23.29
CA THR A 237 1.56 9.59 -24.25
C THR A 237 0.26 10.33 -23.92
N ASP A 238 0.12 10.97 -22.75
CA ASP A 238 -1.10 11.70 -22.36
C ASP A 238 -0.95 13.24 -22.22
N ALA A 239 0.18 13.82 -22.62
CA ALA A 239 0.39 15.28 -22.56
C ALA A 239 -0.47 16.11 -23.57
N LYS A 240 -1.38 15.50 -24.34
CA LYS A 240 -2.24 16.19 -25.32
C LYS A 240 -3.75 16.13 -25.05
N LYS A 241 -4.19 15.78 -23.84
CA LYS A 241 -5.60 16.02 -23.44
C LYS A 241 -5.66 16.93 -22.22
N LYS A 242 -6.10 18.18 -22.45
CA LYS A 242 -6.52 19.09 -21.38
C LYS A 242 -7.47 18.35 -20.42
N PRO A 243 -7.23 18.36 -19.10
CA PRO A 243 -8.19 17.82 -18.16
C PRO A 243 -9.39 18.77 -18.10
N SER A 244 -10.58 18.24 -18.37
CA SER A 244 -11.84 18.90 -18.01
C SER A 244 -11.98 18.85 -16.50
N ASP A 245 -12.24 20.00 -15.88
CA ASP A 245 -12.46 20.21 -14.45
C ASP A 245 -13.44 19.21 -13.84
N THR A 246 -12.94 18.14 -13.20
CA THR A 246 -13.35 17.63 -11.88
C THR A 246 -12.65 16.31 -11.59
N ASP A 247 -11.52 16.37 -10.88
CA ASP A 247 -11.16 15.49 -9.76
C ASP A 247 -9.65 15.59 -9.53
N SER A 248 -9.24 16.56 -8.72
CA SER A 248 -7.89 16.62 -8.16
C SER A 248 -7.98 17.14 -6.73
N ILE A 249 -8.28 16.22 -5.82
CA ILE A 249 -8.10 16.43 -4.38
C ILE A 249 -7.10 15.37 -3.90
N VAL A 250 -5.88 15.88 -3.69
CA VAL A 250 -4.86 15.42 -2.74
C VAL A 250 -4.00 14.22 -3.17
N THR A 251 -2.87 14.53 -3.79
CA THR A 251 -1.58 14.03 -3.31
C THR A 251 -0.55 15.14 -3.51
N ALA A 252 -0.49 16.06 -2.54
CA ALA A 252 0.44 17.18 -2.53
C ALA A 252 1.66 16.80 -1.67
N THR A 253 2.67 16.22 -2.31
CA THR A 253 4.07 16.30 -1.88
C THR A 253 4.93 16.15 -3.13
N GLY A 254 5.36 17.28 -3.68
CA GLY A 254 6.15 17.36 -4.90
C GLY A 254 6.22 18.82 -5.30
N SER A 255 7.02 19.58 -4.56
CA SER A 255 7.36 20.96 -4.89
C SER A 255 8.11 20.97 -6.22
N ASP A 256 7.41 21.39 -7.26
CA ASP A 256 7.95 21.72 -8.57
C ASP A 256 8.76 23.02 -8.43
N ASN A 257 10.08 22.87 -8.28
CA ASN A 257 11.03 23.98 -8.37
C ASN A 257 12.17 23.50 -9.27
N GLY A 258 12.29 24.13 -10.44
CA GLY A 258 13.36 23.92 -11.42
C GLY A 258 14.75 24.24 -10.86
N VAL A 259 15.32 23.28 -10.15
CA VAL A 259 16.74 23.20 -9.81
C VAL A 259 17.31 22.09 -10.69
N SER A 260 18.44 22.36 -11.34
CA SER A 260 19.25 21.40 -12.09
C SER A 260 19.22 20.02 -11.44
N ASP A 261 18.77 19.04 -12.22
CA ASP A 261 18.44 17.66 -11.89
C ASP A 261 19.70 16.87 -11.43
N HIS A 262 20.23 17.20 -10.25
CA HIS A 262 21.24 16.39 -9.58
C HIS A 262 20.56 15.18 -8.94
N ARG A 263 20.07 14.27 -9.79
CA ARG A 263 19.61 12.96 -9.33
C ARG A 263 20.80 12.21 -8.76
N PHE A 264 20.59 11.64 -7.59
CA PHE A 264 21.61 10.82 -6.96
C PHE A 264 21.78 9.53 -7.78
N GLU A 265 23.01 9.28 -8.21
CA GLU A 265 23.42 8.08 -8.95
C GLU A 265 24.62 7.47 -8.25
N LEU A 266 24.62 6.14 -8.15
CA LEU A 266 25.85 5.40 -7.86
C LEU A 266 26.62 5.28 -9.17
N ARG A 267 27.87 5.72 -9.19
CA ARG A 267 28.66 5.82 -10.42
C ARG A 267 29.92 4.97 -10.32
N ASP A 268 30.12 4.13 -11.33
CA ASP A 268 31.34 3.34 -11.53
C ASP A 268 31.80 2.62 -10.26
N VAL A 269 30.89 1.85 -9.67
CA VAL A 269 31.18 1.05 -8.48
C VAL A 269 31.77 -0.28 -8.93
N SER A 270 33.06 -0.46 -8.67
CA SER A 270 33.77 -1.73 -8.85
C SER A 270 34.29 -2.17 -7.48
N LEU A 271 33.65 -3.20 -6.90
CA LEU A 271 33.90 -3.61 -5.52
C LEU A 271 33.54 -5.09 -5.34
N THR A 272 34.42 -5.87 -4.71
CA THR A 272 34.14 -7.25 -4.33
C THR A 272 34.28 -7.43 -2.82
N PHE A 273 33.22 -7.93 -2.16
CA PHE A 273 33.21 -8.21 -0.74
C PHE A 273 33.90 -9.56 -0.44
N PRO A 274 34.93 -9.60 0.43
CA PRO A 274 35.60 -10.85 0.78
C PRO A 274 34.66 -11.86 1.47
N GLU A 275 34.72 -13.12 1.06
CA GLU A 275 33.85 -14.17 1.60
C GLU A 275 34.18 -14.50 3.06
N GLY A 276 33.13 -14.72 3.88
CA GLY A 276 33.26 -15.16 5.27
C GLY A 276 33.87 -14.11 6.22
N GLN A 277 33.99 -12.86 5.77
CA GLN A 277 34.62 -11.77 6.52
C GLN A 277 33.64 -10.62 6.77
N LEU A 278 33.94 -9.81 7.79
CA LEU A 278 33.22 -8.57 8.10
C LEU A 278 33.78 -7.40 7.27
N THR A 279 32.94 -6.84 6.40
CA THR A 279 33.19 -5.61 5.67
C THR A 279 32.41 -4.45 6.27
N VAL A 280 33.08 -3.32 6.53
CA VAL A 280 32.46 -2.10 7.04
C VAL A 280 32.40 -1.05 5.93
N VAL A 281 31.21 -0.50 5.71
CA VAL A 281 30.97 0.61 4.78
C VAL A 281 30.77 1.90 5.57
N THR A 282 31.64 2.87 5.33
CA THR A 282 31.65 4.18 6.00
C THR A 282 31.56 5.33 5.01
N GLY A 283 31.25 6.52 5.50
CA GLY A 283 31.15 7.74 4.70
C GLY A 283 30.17 8.74 5.30
N PRO A 284 30.23 10.02 4.87
CA PRO A 284 29.33 11.06 5.37
C PRO A 284 27.86 10.75 5.08
N THR A 285 26.96 11.45 5.75
CA THR A 285 25.52 11.35 5.48
C THR A 285 25.25 11.67 4.01
N ALA A 286 24.32 10.94 3.39
CA ALA A 286 23.97 11.05 1.96
C ALA A 286 25.09 10.67 0.96
N SER A 287 26.15 9.97 1.38
CA SER A 287 27.19 9.49 0.45
C SER A 287 26.80 8.30 -0.43
N GLY A 288 25.63 7.68 -0.21
CA GLY A 288 25.16 6.53 -0.98
C GLY A 288 25.24 5.16 -0.30
N LYS A 289 25.53 5.08 0.99
CA LYS A 289 25.75 3.79 1.70
C LYS A 289 24.54 2.85 1.64
N THR A 290 23.35 3.35 1.98
CA THR A 290 22.10 2.58 1.88
C THR A 290 21.79 2.24 0.42
N ALA A 291 22.04 3.16 -0.51
CA ALA A 291 21.89 2.90 -1.94
C ALA A 291 22.81 1.76 -2.41
N LEU A 292 24.05 1.68 -1.90
CA LEU A 292 24.97 0.58 -2.20
C LEU A 292 24.38 -0.77 -1.81
N LEU A 293 23.82 -0.90 -0.60
CA LEU A 293 23.17 -2.14 -0.17
C LEU A 293 21.94 -2.48 -1.02
N LEU A 294 21.13 -1.49 -1.37
CA LEU A 294 19.94 -1.68 -2.20
C LEU A 294 20.30 -2.05 -3.64
N ALA A 295 21.41 -1.51 -4.17
CA ALA A 295 21.97 -1.91 -5.44
C ALA A 295 22.45 -3.38 -5.41
N VAL A 296 23.12 -3.83 -4.34
CA VAL A 296 23.47 -5.27 -4.17
C VAL A 296 22.22 -6.14 -4.12
N LEU A 297 21.16 -5.67 -3.45
CA LEU A 297 19.90 -6.41 -3.35
C LEU A 297 19.15 -6.50 -4.69
N GLY A 298 19.44 -5.59 -5.62
CA GLY A 298 18.75 -5.46 -6.91
C GLY A 298 17.53 -4.55 -6.89
N GLU A 299 17.38 -3.72 -5.85
CA GLU A 299 16.24 -2.80 -5.70
C GLU A 299 16.46 -1.47 -6.46
N MET A 300 17.62 -1.28 -7.09
CA MET A 300 17.93 -0.13 -7.93
C MET A 300 18.05 -0.52 -9.41
N THR A 301 17.68 0.39 -10.30
CA THR A 301 17.80 0.18 -11.75
C THR A 301 19.27 0.28 -12.13
N THR A 302 19.78 -0.79 -12.76
CA THR A 302 21.14 -0.85 -13.28
C THR A 302 21.20 -0.13 -14.63
N LEU A 303 22.12 0.82 -14.78
CA LEU A 303 22.36 1.55 -16.03
C LEU A 303 23.47 0.88 -16.85
N GLU A 304 24.61 0.64 -16.21
CA GLU A 304 25.82 0.09 -16.80
C GLU A 304 26.47 -0.92 -15.82
N GLY A 305 27.32 -1.80 -16.34
CA GLY A 305 28.05 -2.81 -15.58
C GLY A 305 27.19 -4.02 -15.17
N ARG A 306 27.68 -4.78 -14.19
CA ARG A 306 26.99 -5.97 -13.67
C ARG A 306 27.06 -6.08 -12.15
N ILE A 307 25.97 -6.54 -11.55
CA ILE A 307 25.95 -6.95 -10.13
C ILE A 307 26.54 -8.36 -10.04
N LEU A 308 27.50 -8.57 -9.14
CA LEU A 308 28.06 -9.89 -8.84
C LEU A 308 27.28 -10.46 -7.66
N MET A 309 26.31 -11.32 -7.93
CA MET A 309 25.45 -11.89 -6.92
C MET A 309 24.94 -13.25 -7.36
N SER A 310 25.36 -14.30 -6.67
CA SER A 310 24.81 -15.64 -6.82
C SER A 310 23.77 -15.89 -5.73
N LYS A 311 22.49 -16.04 -6.12
CA LYS A 311 21.41 -16.49 -5.22
C LYS A 311 21.05 -17.94 -5.56
N ASN A 312 21.33 -18.87 -4.66
CA ASN A 312 20.87 -20.24 -4.81
C ASN A 312 20.51 -20.84 -3.44
N ALA A 313 19.21 -20.84 -3.13
CA ALA A 313 18.70 -21.38 -1.88
C ALA A 313 18.94 -22.89 -1.71
N HIS A 314 19.21 -23.63 -2.80
CA HIS A 314 19.51 -25.06 -2.74
C HIS A 314 20.99 -25.36 -2.47
N LYS A 315 21.88 -24.39 -2.70
CA LYS A 315 23.30 -24.51 -2.35
C LYS A 315 23.48 -24.12 -0.88
N VAL A 316 23.97 -25.09 -0.10
CA VAL A 316 24.26 -24.91 1.32
C VAL A 316 25.77 -25.10 1.53
N ASP A 317 26.39 -24.20 2.26
CA ASP A 317 27.81 -24.28 2.60
C ASP A 317 28.09 -25.39 3.63
N ALA A 318 29.38 -25.63 3.93
CA ALA A 318 29.80 -26.61 4.93
C ALA A 318 29.29 -26.31 6.36
N PHE A 319 28.82 -25.08 6.61
CA PHE A 319 28.33 -24.60 7.90
C PHE A 319 26.79 -24.59 7.98
N GLY A 320 26.09 -25.06 6.95
CA GLY A 320 24.64 -25.13 6.92
C GLY A 320 23.94 -23.81 6.55
N ASN A 321 24.65 -22.83 5.97
CA ASN A 321 24.08 -21.59 5.46
C ASN A 321 23.74 -21.71 3.97
N MET A 322 22.54 -21.26 3.61
CA MET A 322 22.10 -21.17 2.22
C MET A 322 22.79 -20.00 1.51
N GLN A 323 23.09 -20.15 0.23
CA GLN A 323 23.62 -19.08 -0.63
C GLN A 323 22.52 -18.05 -0.97
N THR A 324 22.03 -17.37 0.07
CA THR A 324 20.97 -16.35 0.03
C THR A 324 21.40 -15.15 0.88
N ILE A 325 20.56 -14.12 0.91
CA ILE A 325 20.84 -12.85 1.60
C ILE A 325 19.84 -12.63 2.72
N SER A 326 20.33 -12.19 3.88
CA SER A 326 19.52 -11.54 4.91
C SER A 326 19.82 -10.04 4.95
N TYR A 327 18.78 -9.23 5.19
CA TYR A 327 18.88 -7.77 5.21
C TYR A 327 18.21 -7.19 6.44
N ALA A 328 18.94 -6.32 7.15
CA ALA A 328 18.40 -5.46 8.21
C ALA A 328 18.46 -4.00 7.72
N ALA A 329 17.30 -3.40 7.48
CA ALA A 329 17.18 -2.04 6.99
C ALA A 329 17.40 -0.98 8.09
N GLN A 330 17.84 0.22 7.69
CA GLN A 330 18.04 1.36 8.59
C GLN A 330 16.76 1.76 9.34
N SER A 331 15.62 1.67 8.66
CA SER A 331 14.29 1.79 9.27
C SER A 331 13.69 0.40 9.44
N PRO A 332 13.73 -0.19 10.64
CA PRO A 332 13.28 -1.56 10.86
C PRO A 332 11.78 -1.72 10.60
N TRP A 333 11.44 -2.62 9.68
CA TRP A 333 10.05 -3.04 9.46
C TRP A 333 9.77 -4.38 10.15
N LEU A 334 8.70 -4.41 10.94
CA LEU A 334 8.20 -5.60 11.65
C LEU A 334 6.77 -5.90 11.19
N ARG A 335 6.44 -7.19 11.06
CA ARG A 335 5.10 -7.67 10.74
C ARG A 335 4.19 -7.51 11.96
N HIS A 336 2.89 -7.37 11.69
CA HIS A 336 1.84 -7.41 12.73
C HIS A 336 1.62 -8.83 13.27
N GLN A 337 2.63 -9.37 13.95
CA GLN A 337 2.71 -10.72 14.52
C GLN A 337 3.53 -10.68 15.83
N SER A 338 3.70 -11.83 16.49
CA SER A 338 4.54 -11.93 17.71
C SER A 338 6.00 -11.54 17.45
N ILE A 339 6.74 -11.17 18.49
CA ILE A 339 8.19 -10.92 18.39
C ILE A 339 8.90 -12.18 17.87
N LYS A 340 8.52 -13.34 18.38
CA LYS A 340 9.03 -14.63 17.93
C LYS A 340 8.83 -14.86 16.44
N ASP A 341 7.63 -14.65 15.92
CA ASP A 341 7.33 -14.83 14.49
C ASP A 341 8.07 -13.80 13.62
N ASN A 342 8.30 -12.61 14.14
CA ASN A 342 9.14 -11.60 13.47
C ASN A 342 10.60 -12.04 13.35
N ILE A 343 11.16 -12.69 14.37
CA ILE A 343 12.54 -13.22 14.35
C ILE A 343 12.64 -14.46 13.45
N LEU A 344 11.70 -15.41 13.59
CA LEU A 344 11.68 -16.64 12.80
C LEU A 344 11.41 -16.36 11.31
N PHE A 345 10.51 -15.42 11.01
CA PHE A 345 10.20 -14.94 9.66
C PHE A 345 9.92 -16.06 8.64
N GLY A 346 9.24 -17.13 9.08
CA GLY A 346 8.90 -18.29 8.25
C GLY A 346 9.89 -19.45 8.29
N TYR A 347 11.04 -19.31 8.96
CA TYR A 347 11.95 -20.42 9.26
C TYR A 347 11.42 -21.28 10.43
N PRO A 348 11.73 -22.60 10.46
CA PRO A 348 11.36 -23.45 11.57
C PRO A 348 12.11 -23.04 12.85
N LEU A 349 11.44 -23.21 14.00
CA LEU A 349 12.03 -22.91 15.30
C LEU A 349 13.10 -23.93 15.69
N ASP A 350 14.35 -23.50 15.60
CA ASP A 350 15.52 -24.10 16.26
C ASP A 350 15.74 -23.42 17.63
N THR A 351 15.37 -24.11 18.71
CA THR A 351 15.37 -23.55 20.08
C THR A 351 16.76 -23.11 20.54
N GLU A 352 17.79 -23.89 20.22
CA GLU A 352 19.17 -23.58 20.64
C GLU A 352 19.67 -22.32 19.93
N ARG A 353 19.50 -22.26 18.60
CA ARG A 353 19.87 -21.09 17.81
C ARG A 353 19.07 -19.85 18.20
N TYR A 354 17.77 -20.01 18.46
CA TYR A 354 16.90 -18.90 18.83
C TYR A 354 17.35 -18.25 20.14
N GLU A 355 17.67 -19.05 21.16
CA GLU A 355 18.19 -18.54 22.44
C GLU A 355 19.56 -17.86 22.25
N GLN A 356 20.46 -18.46 21.46
CA GLN A 356 21.75 -17.83 21.12
C GLN A 356 21.57 -16.47 20.42
N VAL A 357 20.60 -16.35 19.51
CA VAL A 357 20.30 -15.09 18.81
C VAL A 357 19.71 -14.04 19.75
N ILE A 358 18.81 -14.42 20.65
CA ILE A 358 18.24 -13.50 21.65
C ILE A 358 19.33 -12.93 22.54
N GLU A 359 20.23 -13.80 23.02
CA GLU A 359 21.33 -13.39 23.90
C GLU A 359 22.36 -12.54 23.14
N ALA A 360 22.74 -12.92 21.92
CA ALA A 360 23.67 -12.16 21.09
C ALA A 360 23.11 -10.79 20.70
N CYS A 361 21.81 -10.68 20.46
CA CYS A 361 21.15 -9.43 20.13
C CYS A 361 20.74 -8.60 21.35
N ALA A 362 21.12 -9.01 22.57
CA ALA A 362 20.77 -8.33 23.83
C ALA A 362 19.26 -8.10 24.02
N LEU A 363 18.41 -8.99 23.47
CA LEU A 363 16.95 -8.89 23.54
C LEU A 363 16.36 -9.45 24.85
N ARG A 364 17.14 -10.23 25.61
CA ARG A 364 16.65 -10.91 26.83
C ARG A 364 16.04 -9.93 27.84
N THR A 365 16.69 -8.80 28.06
CA THR A 365 16.20 -7.76 28.98
C THR A 365 14.89 -7.14 28.48
N ASP A 366 14.78 -6.87 27.18
CA ASP A 366 13.55 -6.33 26.57
C ASP A 366 12.38 -7.31 26.71
N LEU A 367 12.62 -8.59 26.43
CA LEU A 367 11.61 -9.63 26.51
C LEU A 367 11.12 -9.83 27.96
N ASN A 368 12.01 -9.79 28.95
CA ASN A 368 11.62 -9.91 30.36
C ASN A 368 10.76 -8.73 30.86
N MET A 369 10.81 -7.57 30.20
CA MET A 369 9.97 -6.41 30.54
C MET A 369 8.56 -6.49 29.96
N LEU A 370 8.34 -7.35 28.96
CA LEU A 370 7.03 -7.54 28.34
C LEU A 370 6.23 -8.60 29.10
N GLU A 371 4.93 -8.37 29.29
CA GLU A 371 4.05 -9.29 30.04
C GLU A 371 4.03 -10.70 29.42
N ASP A 372 4.01 -10.79 28.09
CA ASP A 372 3.98 -12.05 27.33
C ASP A 372 5.33 -12.43 26.73
N GLY A 373 6.43 -11.77 27.13
CA GLY A 373 7.76 -12.06 26.60
C GLY A 373 7.82 -11.99 25.07
N ASP A 374 8.31 -13.06 24.44
CA ASP A 374 8.44 -13.16 22.98
C ASP A 374 7.14 -13.49 22.24
N ALA A 375 6.08 -13.89 22.97
CA ALA A 375 4.73 -14.07 22.43
C ALA A 375 3.96 -12.75 22.27
N THR A 376 4.50 -11.64 22.79
CA THR A 376 3.90 -10.31 22.68
C THR A 376 3.65 -9.93 21.22
N GLU A 377 2.40 -9.56 20.90
CA GLU A 377 2.02 -9.10 19.56
C GLU A 377 2.51 -7.67 19.28
N ILE A 378 3.13 -7.45 18.12
CA ILE A 378 3.54 -6.13 17.63
C ILE A 378 2.49 -5.61 16.64
N GLY A 379 2.07 -4.34 16.74
CA GLY A 379 1.23 -3.69 15.71
C GLY A 379 0.19 -2.71 16.24
N GLU A 380 -0.77 -2.32 15.39
CA GLU A 380 -1.83 -1.35 15.74
C GLU A 380 -2.70 -1.75 16.94
N LYS A 381 -2.81 -3.06 17.22
CA LYS A 381 -3.50 -3.63 18.40
C LYS A 381 -2.54 -4.17 19.46
N GLY A 382 -1.24 -4.19 19.16
CA GLY A 382 -0.20 -4.77 19.99
C GLY A 382 0.63 -3.72 20.73
N VAL A 383 1.74 -4.15 21.33
CA VAL A 383 2.68 -3.25 22.00
C VAL A 383 3.55 -2.53 20.98
N SER A 384 3.71 -1.22 21.13
CA SER A 384 4.66 -0.44 20.33
C SER A 384 6.07 -0.51 20.94
N LEU A 385 7.02 -1.14 20.24
CA LEU A 385 8.43 -1.18 20.62
C LEU A 385 9.14 0.16 20.40
N SER A 386 10.19 0.44 21.18
CA SER A 386 11.08 1.59 20.97
C SER A 386 11.91 1.44 19.68
N GLY A 387 12.51 2.53 19.19
CA GLY A 387 13.35 2.50 17.99
C GLY A 387 14.50 1.49 18.09
N GLY A 388 15.24 1.51 19.21
CA GLY A 388 16.33 0.57 19.47
C GLY A 388 15.86 -0.88 19.60
N GLN A 389 14.70 -1.12 20.23
CA GLN A 389 14.10 -2.47 20.31
C GLN A 389 13.73 -3.00 18.92
N LYS A 390 13.10 -2.17 18.08
CA LYS A 390 12.78 -2.55 16.70
C LYS A 390 14.03 -2.88 15.89
N ALA A 391 15.10 -2.09 16.06
CA ALA A 391 16.39 -2.35 15.41
C ALA A 391 16.99 -3.70 15.84
N ARG A 392 16.98 -4.00 17.14
CA ARG A 392 17.45 -5.29 17.67
C ARG A 392 16.62 -6.48 17.17
N VAL A 393 15.30 -6.36 17.09
CA VAL A 393 14.44 -7.43 16.54
C VAL A 393 14.71 -7.65 15.05
N ALA A 394 14.90 -6.58 14.26
CA ALA A 394 15.26 -6.72 12.85
C ALA A 394 16.67 -7.31 12.64
N LEU A 395 17.63 -6.95 13.50
CA LEU A 395 18.95 -7.56 13.53
C LEU A 395 18.87 -9.05 13.87
N ALA A 396 18.11 -9.41 14.91
CA ALA A 396 17.88 -10.81 15.30
C ALA A 396 17.27 -11.62 14.15
N ARG A 397 16.29 -11.07 13.42
CA ARG A 397 15.73 -11.68 12.21
C ARG A 397 16.81 -11.94 11.15
N ALA A 398 17.68 -10.97 10.87
CA ALA A 398 18.72 -11.12 9.86
C ALA A 398 19.80 -12.16 10.26
N VAL A 399 20.12 -12.24 11.55
CA VAL A 399 21.12 -13.18 12.10
C VAL A 399 20.56 -14.60 12.21
N TYR A 400 19.28 -14.73 12.61
CA TYR A 400 18.61 -16.02 12.76
C TYR A 400 18.55 -16.79 11.44
N ALA A 401 18.22 -16.10 10.34
CA ALA A 401 18.22 -16.67 9.01
C ALA A 401 19.59 -17.27 8.66
N ARG A 402 19.62 -18.54 8.23
CA ARG A 402 20.84 -19.26 7.84
C ARG A 402 21.29 -18.88 6.43
N THR A 403 21.75 -17.65 6.25
CA THR A 403 22.14 -17.08 4.95
C THR A 403 23.64 -16.84 4.87
N GLN A 404 24.28 -17.09 3.72
CA GLN A 404 25.72 -16.87 3.55
C GLN A 404 26.07 -15.37 3.59
N TYR A 405 25.22 -14.52 3.02
CA TYR A 405 25.41 -13.07 2.97
C TYR A 405 24.45 -12.37 3.95
N VAL A 406 24.99 -11.42 4.73
CA VAL A 406 24.23 -10.64 5.72
C VAL A 406 24.51 -9.15 5.50
N LEU A 407 23.48 -8.42 5.09
CA LEU A 407 23.55 -6.99 4.83
C LEU A 407 22.89 -6.23 5.99
N LEU A 408 23.64 -5.35 6.64
CA LEU A 408 23.19 -4.63 7.83
C LEU A 408 23.32 -3.12 7.58
N ASP A 409 22.18 -2.43 7.56
CA ASP A 409 22.11 -0.99 7.32
C ASP A 409 21.92 -0.23 8.63
N ASP A 410 23.03 0.17 9.23
CA ASP A 410 23.13 0.97 10.46
C ASP A 410 22.28 0.48 11.66
N PRO A 411 22.35 -0.81 12.03
CA PRO A 411 21.55 -1.37 13.14
C PRO A 411 21.96 -0.83 14.53
N LEU A 412 23.08 -0.12 14.64
CA LEU A 412 23.64 0.38 15.90
C LEU A 412 23.24 1.83 16.23
N SER A 413 22.64 2.57 15.29
CA SER A 413 22.37 4.00 15.45
C SER A 413 21.34 4.35 16.53
N ALA A 414 20.36 3.46 16.76
CA ALA A 414 19.25 3.68 17.67
C ALA A 414 19.43 3.04 19.06
N VAL A 415 20.61 2.46 19.34
CA VAL A 415 20.91 1.78 20.60
C VAL A 415 21.93 2.57 21.43
N ASP A 416 21.88 2.42 22.75
CA ASP A 416 22.85 3.01 23.66
C ASP A 416 24.25 2.37 23.49
N SER A 417 25.30 3.09 23.88
CA SER A 417 26.69 2.66 23.66
C SER A 417 27.05 1.31 24.29
N HIS A 418 26.49 0.99 25.47
CA HIS A 418 26.76 -0.27 26.15
C HIS A 418 26.11 -1.45 25.41
N THR A 419 24.86 -1.28 24.98
CA THR A 419 24.19 -2.26 24.12
C THR A 419 24.91 -2.39 22.78
N ALA A 420 25.35 -1.30 22.17
CA ALA A 420 26.11 -1.33 20.91
C ALA A 420 27.40 -2.15 21.04
N GLN A 421 28.14 -2.00 22.14
CA GLN A 421 29.33 -2.79 22.42
C GLN A 421 28.99 -4.28 22.62
N THR A 422 27.92 -4.59 23.34
CA THR A 422 27.46 -5.97 23.54
C THR A 422 27.07 -6.62 22.21
N LEU A 423 26.37 -5.89 21.33
CA LEU A 423 26.02 -6.33 19.99
C LEU A 423 27.26 -6.56 19.13
N PHE A 424 28.26 -5.68 19.22
CA PHE A 424 29.50 -5.86 18.50
C PHE A 424 30.23 -7.13 18.94
N GLU A 425 30.49 -7.30 20.24
CA GLU A 425 31.25 -8.42 20.79
C GLU A 425 30.54 -9.77 20.64
N LYS A 426 29.24 -9.83 21.00
CA LYS A 426 28.47 -11.09 21.02
C LYS A 426 27.81 -11.44 19.69
N CYS A 427 27.42 -10.47 18.87
CA CYS A 427 26.70 -10.71 17.62
C CYS A 427 27.61 -10.56 16.41
N LEU A 428 28.16 -9.36 16.16
CA LEU A 428 28.94 -9.06 14.94
C LEU A 428 30.25 -9.84 14.87
N THR A 429 30.98 -9.97 15.98
CA THR A 429 32.19 -10.80 16.08
C THR A 429 31.94 -12.18 16.69
N GLY A 430 30.67 -12.51 16.95
CA GLY A 430 30.29 -13.74 17.61
C GLY A 430 30.22 -14.97 16.69
N PRO A 431 30.00 -16.17 17.25
CA PRO A 431 29.96 -17.42 16.51
C PRO A 431 28.81 -17.51 15.50
N LEU A 432 27.73 -16.74 15.68
CA LEU A 432 26.55 -16.75 14.81
C LEU A 432 26.78 -16.11 13.43
N LEU A 433 27.74 -15.19 13.34
CA LEU A 433 28.16 -14.52 12.11
C LEU A 433 29.52 -15.00 11.60
N ALA A 434 30.17 -15.93 12.30
CA ALA A 434 31.41 -16.53 11.86
C ALA A 434 31.22 -17.26 10.51
N ASN A 435 32.22 -17.13 9.62
CA ASN A 435 32.23 -17.69 8.26
C ASN A 435 31.10 -17.21 7.33
N ARG A 436 30.40 -16.13 7.70
CA ARG A 436 29.39 -15.47 6.86
C ARG A 436 29.97 -14.17 6.31
N THR A 437 29.58 -13.81 5.10
CA THR A 437 29.98 -12.54 4.49
C THR A 437 29.05 -11.45 5.03
N VAL A 438 29.56 -10.61 5.92
CA VAL A 438 28.79 -9.55 6.56
C VAL A 438 29.19 -8.19 5.99
N VAL A 439 28.22 -7.44 5.46
CA VAL A 439 28.41 -6.06 5.01
C VAL A 439 27.64 -5.16 5.96
N LEU A 440 28.37 -4.40 6.78
CA LEU A 440 27.81 -3.51 7.78
C LEU A 440 28.02 -2.05 7.38
N VAL A 441 26.94 -1.34 7.12
CA VAL A 441 26.93 0.12 7.07
C VAL A 441 26.80 0.62 8.50
N THR A 442 27.67 1.53 8.93
CA THR A 442 27.50 2.20 10.22
C THR A 442 28.20 3.55 10.28
N HIS A 443 27.68 4.44 11.13
CA HIS A 443 28.35 5.68 11.51
C HIS A 443 29.32 5.49 12.70
N HIS A 444 29.23 4.39 13.44
CA HIS A 444 30.07 4.09 14.61
C HIS A 444 31.35 3.34 14.23
N VAL A 445 32.18 3.95 13.37
CA VAL A 445 33.37 3.31 12.79
C VAL A 445 34.35 2.85 13.89
N GLU A 446 34.62 3.68 14.90
CA GLU A 446 35.59 3.38 15.96
C GLU A 446 35.27 2.09 16.73
N LEU A 447 33.98 1.82 16.97
CA LEU A 447 33.54 0.64 17.69
C LEU A 447 33.78 -0.65 16.88
N VAL A 448 33.56 -0.59 15.56
CA VAL A 448 33.53 -1.78 14.70
C VAL A 448 34.88 -2.05 14.04
N LEU A 449 35.71 -1.02 13.84
CA LEU A 449 37.00 -1.11 13.15
C LEU A 449 37.93 -2.21 13.70
N PRO A 450 38.00 -2.50 15.03
CA PRO A 450 38.85 -3.58 15.55
C PRO A 450 38.50 -4.98 15.05
N GLY A 451 37.23 -5.23 14.70
CA GLY A 451 36.73 -6.52 14.20
C GLY A 451 36.56 -6.59 12.69
N ALA A 452 36.73 -5.47 11.98
CA ALA A 452 36.54 -5.41 10.53
C ALA A 452 37.78 -5.92 9.78
N HIS A 453 37.57 -6.75 8.76
CA HIS A 453 38.63 -7.21 7.87
C HIS A 453 38.80 -6.27 6.67
N TYR A 454 37.69 -5.79 6.12
CA TYR A 454 37.64 -4.96 4.93
C TYR A 454 36.88 -3.66 5.20
N LEU A 455 37.33 -2.55 4.60
CA LEU A 455 36.68 -1.25 4.73
C LEU A 455 36.38 -0.69 3.34
N VAL A 456 35.21 -0.07 3.21
CA VAL A 456 34.79 0.67 2.02
C VAL A 456 34.35 2.06 2.45
N ARG A 457 35.01 3.09 1.95
CA ARG A 457 34.63 4.49 2.18
C ARG A 457 33.90 5.01 0.94
N MET A 458 32.68 5.50 1.15
CA MET A 458 31.87 6.12 0.11
C MET A 458 31.87 7.63 0.22
N LEU A 459 31.93 8.30 -0.94
CA LEU A 459 31.82 9.75 -1.07
C LEU A 459 31.00 10.08 -2.32
N ASP A 460 29.93 10.88 -2.18
CA ASP A 460 29.11 11.40 -3.27
C ASP A 460 28.71 10.35 -4.34
N GLY A 461 28.26 9.17 -3.91
CA GLY A 461 27.81 8.10 -4.80
C GLY A 461 28.92 7.31 -5.49
N ARG A 462 30.18 7.49 -5.06
CA ARG A 462 31.35 6.74 -5.54
C ARG A 462 32.08 6.06 -4.40
N VAL A 463 32.86 5.02 -4.74
CA VAL A 463 33.81 4.42 -3.82
C VAL A 463 35.08 5.27 -3.84
N ASP A 464 35.38 5.92 -2.72
CA ASP A 464 36.58 6.75 -2.56
C ASP A 464 37.81 5.88 -2.29
N THR A 465 37.71 5.01 -1.30
CA THR A 465 38.78 4.09 -0.90
C THR A 465 38.19 2.76 -0.45
N HIS A 466 38.83 1.65 -0.79
CA HIS A 466 38.45 0.31 -0.33
C HIS A 466 39.70 -0.58 -0.21
N GLY A 467 39.70 -1.50 0.75
CA GLY A 467 40.86 -2.36 1.00
C GLY A 467 40.77 -3.08 2.33
N THR A 468 41.78 -3.92 2.63
CA THR A 468 41.86 -4.54 3.96
C THR A 468 42.21 -3.47 4.99
N VAL A 469 41.68 -3.61 6.21
CA VAL A 469 41.94 -2.65 7.30
C VAL A 469 43.44 -2.59 7.63
N ARG A 470 44.18 -3.69 7.43
CA ARG A 470 45.64 -3.74 7.63
C ARG A 470 46.37 -2.89 6.60
N ASP A 471 46.01 -2.99 5.33
CA ASP A 471 46.65 -2.24 4.24
C ASP A 471 46.35 -0.75 4.34
N LEU A 472 45.10 -0.39 4.64
CA LEU A 472 44.69 1.01 4.79
C LEU A 472 45.37 1.69 5.99
N ARG A 473 45.58 0.96 7.10
CA ARG A 473 46.38 1.45 8.24
C ARG A 473 47.85 1.63 7.87
N ALA A 474 48.42 0.71 7.10
CA ALA A 474 49.81 0.81 6.64
C ALA A 474 50.02 2.01 5.69
N GLN A 475 48.99 2.39 4.94
CA GLN A 475 49.00 3.55 4.03
C GLN A 475 48.69 4.89 4.74
N GLY A 476 48.33 4.87 6.03
CA GLY A 476 47.96 6.08 6.78
C GLY A 476 46.62 6.70 6.37
N LEU A 477 45.74 5.92 5.71
CA LEU A 477 44.41 6.34 5.27
C LEU A 477 43.32 6.10 6.35
N LEU A 478 43.70 5.53 7.51
CA LEU A 478 42.85 5.12 8.61
C LEU A 478 43.34 5.66 9.97
#